data_AF-A0A1T3NJH2-F1
#
_entry.id   AF-A0A1T3NJH2-F1
#
_cell.length_a   1.000
_cell.length_b   1.000
_cell.length_c   1.000
_cell.angle_alpha   90.00
_cell.angle_beta   90.00
_cell.angle_gamma   90.00
#
_symmetry.space_group_name_H-M   'P 1'
#
loop_
_entity.id
_entity.type
_entity.pdbx_description
1 polymer ?
#
loop_
_entity_poly.entity_id
_entity_poly.type
_entity_poly.pdbx_seq_one_letter_code
_entity_poly.pdbx_strand_id
1 'polypeptide(L)'
;MRSGAELDVTVEWVDARERLPADGMPVAAAATGRYPTHPDDEESGRDFWLVMPMRFAARYVDEDGVEHRDCFIDSDRVIRLPYGRHCAEPVTHWAALPTLPGTSVHSVVGDGVRSALRNVLG
;
A
#
# COMPACT_ATOMS: atom_id res chain seq x y z
N MET A 1 20.73 -25.84 -8.43
CA MET A 1 20.30 -24.43 -8.27
C MET A 1 19.29 -24.15 -9.38
N ARG A 2 17.98 -24.11 -9.09
CA ARG A 2 17.00 -23.72 -10.12
C ARG A 2 17.16 -22.22 -10.31
N SER A 3 17.53 -21.82 -11.53
CA SER A 3 17.52 -20.41 -11.96
C SER A 3 16.13 -19.84 -11.59
N GLY A 4 16.12 -18.77 -10.81
CA GLY A 4 14.90 -17.99 -10.63
C GLY A 4 14.50 -17.50 -12.01
N ALA A 5 13.28 -17.81 -12.44
CA ALA A 5 12.74 -17.21 -13.64
C ALA A 5 12.67 -15.70 -13.40
N GLU A 6 13.28 -14.94 -14.30
CA GLU A 6 13.14 -13.49 -14.36
C GLU A 6 11.66 -13.19 -14.63
N LEU A 7 11.01 -12.49 -13.70
CA LEU A 7 9.61 -12.11 -13.78
C LEU A 7 9.54 -10.60 -13.91
N ASP A 8 9.30 -10.12 -15.12
CA ASP A 8 8.91 -8.74 -15.36
C ASP A 8 7.38 -8.60 -15.17
N VAL A 9 6.98 -7.67 -14.31
CA VAL A 9 5.58 -7.33 -14.07
C VAL A 9 5.37 -5.88 -14.47
N THR A 10 4.46 -5.66 -15.43
CA THR A 10 3.93 -4.33 -15.72
C THR A 10 2.76 -4.06 -14.79
N VAL A 11 2.72 -2.86 -14.20
CA VAL A 11 1.63 -2.42 -13.32
C VAL A 11 0.90 -1.24 -13.93
N GLU A 12 -0.41 -1.19 -13.72
CA GLU A 12 -1.23 -0.03 -14.02
C GLU A 12 -1.33 0.85 -12.77
N TRP A 13 -0.98 2.13 -12.92
CA TRP A 13 -1.20 3.15 -11.91
C TRP A 13 -2.56 3.80 -12.13
N VAL A 14 -3.38 3.79 -11.08
CA VAL A 14 -4.77 4.26 -11.09
C VAL A 14 -4.85 5.50 -10.23
N ASP A 15 -5.41 6.60 -10.75
CA ASP A 15 -5.69 7.79 -9.94
C ASP A 15 -6.70 7.46 -8.83
N ALA A 16 -6.32 7.72 -7.59
CA ALA A 16 -7.12 7.38 -6.41
C ALA A 16 -8.45 8.16 -6.34
N ARG A 17 -8.61 9.23 -7.13
CA ARG A 17 -9.85 10.00 -7.28
C ARG A 17 -10.82 9.39 -8.29
N GLU A 18 -10.28 8.65 -9.26
CA GLU A 18 -11.08 8.03 -10.32
C GLU A 18 -11.61 6.66 -9.89
N ARG A 19 -10.77 5.87 -9.22
CA ARG A 19 -11.12 4.52 -8.78
C ARG A 19 -10.33 4.12 -7.55
N LEU A 20 -11.02 3.49 -6.61
CA LEU A 20 -10.43 2.94 -5.39
C LEU A 20 -10.17 1.43 -5.50
N PRO A 21 -9.22 0.87 -4.71
CA PRO A 21 -9.04 -0.58 -4.60
C PRO A 21 -10.24 -1.28 -3.96
N ALA A 22 -10.27 -2.60 -4.05
CA ALA A 22 -11.22 -3.41 -3.27
C ALA A 22 -10.88 -3.38 -1.77
N ASP A 23 -11.89 -3.50 -0.91
CA ASP A 23 -11.69 -3.50 0.54
C ASP A 23 -10.72 -4.62 0.98
N GLY A 24 -9.75 -4.25 1.81
CA GLY A 24 -8.70 -5.12 2.29
C GLY A 24 -7.58 -5.45 1.29
N MET A 25 -7.63 -4.93 0.06
CA MET A 25 -6.62 -5.20 -0.97
C MET A 25 -5.27 -4.56 -0.60
N PRO A 26 -4.16 -5.32 -0.69
CA PRO A 26 -2.84 -4.73 -0.60
C PRO A 26 -2.47 -4.06 -1.93
N VAL A 27 -1.89 -2.86 -1.85
CA VAL A 27 -1.55 -2.02 -3.00
C VAL A 27 -0.18 -1.38 -2.81
N ALA A 28 0.46 -1.01 -3.92
CA ALA A 28 1.47 0.02 -3.92
C ALA A 28 0.76 1.38 -4.03
N ALA A 29 0.91 2.26 -3.05
CA ALA A 29 0.27 3.58 -3.03
C ALA A 29 1.33 4.68 -3.19
N ALA A 30 1.10 5.61 -4.12
CA ALA A 30 1.93 6.78 -4.34
C ALA A 30 1.40 7.94 -3.49
N ALA A 31 2.06 8.23 -2.37
CA ALA A 31 1.71 9.29 -1.44
C ALA A 31 2.64 10.50 -1.62
N THR A 32 2.07 11.69 -1.48
CA THR A 32 2.83 12.94 -1.52
C THR A 32 2.61 13.73 -0.24
N GLY A 33 3.61 14.52 0.15
CA GLY A 33 3.58 15.32 1.37
C GLY A 33 4.85 16.15 1.48
N ARG A 34 5.11 16.66 2.68
CA ARG A 34 6.28 17.49 2.96
C ARG A 34 6.92 17.03 4.26
N TYR A 35 8.23 16.78 4.24
CA TYR A 35 8.95 16.38 5.44
C TYR A 35 8.85 17.46 6.54
N PRO A 36 8.73 17.08 7.82
CA PRO A 36 8.75 18.01 8.93
C PRO A 36 10.00 18.91 8.93
N THR A 37 9.85 20.11 9.48
CA THR A 37 11.01 21.00 9.65
C THR A 37 11.84 20.57 10.86
N HIS A 38 13.10 20.23 10.65
CA HIS A 38 14.04 19.82 11.68
C HIS A 38 15.40 20.48 11.41
N PRO A 39 15.98 21.19 12.41
CA PRO A 39 17.35 21.65 12.29
C PRO A 39 18.25 20.41 12.17
N ASP A 40 19.16 20.40 11.21
CA ASP A 40 20.12 19.31 10.93
C ASP A 40 19.60 18.13 10.06
N ASP A 41 18.48 18.29 9.36
CA ASP A 41 18.02 17.35 8.32
C ASP A 41 18.04 18.01 6.92
N GLU A 42 18.75 17.41 5.96
CA GLU A 42 18.87 17.93 4.59
C GLU A 42 17.57 17.80 3.79
N GLU A 43 16.72 16.83 4.14
CA GLU A 43 15.40 16.63 3.52
C GLU A 43 14.32 17.50 4.18
N SER A 44 14.71 18.26 5.21
CA SER A 44 13.79 19.06 5.98
C SER A 44 12.99 20.03 5.11
N GLY A 45 11.66 19.97 5.23
CA GLY A 45 10.75 20.82 4.48
C GLY A 45 10.76 20.60 2.97
N ARG A 46 11.35 19.51 2.47
CA ARG A 46 11.20 19.11 1.07
C ARG A 46 9.89 18.39 0.83
N ASP A 47 9.32 18.60 -0.34
CA ASP A 47 8.18 17.84 -0.81
C ASP A 47 8.65 16.46 -1.27
N PHE A 48 7.86 15.43 -0.99
CA PHE A 48 8.12 14.06 -1.43
C PHE A 48 6.97 13.52 -2.26
N TRP A 49 7.29 12.54 -3.10
CA TRP A 49 6.32 11.67 -3.75
C TRP A 49 6.88 10.25 -3.81
N LEU A 50 6.32 9.37 -2.98
CA LEU A 50 6.92 8.07 -2.68
C LEU A 50 5.89 6.96 -2.82
N VAL A 51 6.37 5.80 -3.28
CA VAL A 51 5.58 4.58 -3.38
C VAL A 51 5.82 3.74 -2.13
N MET A 52 4.73 3.35 -1.46
CA MET A 52 4.78 2.52 -0.26
C MET A 52 3.72 1.40 -0.33
N PRO A 53 4.00 0.21 0.22
CA PRO A 53 3.00 -0.84 0.36
C PRO A 53 1.97 -0.44 1.42
N MET A 54 0.69 -0.52 1.09
CA MET A 54 -0.43 -0.21 1.97
C MET A 54 -1.57 -1.21 1.79
N ARG A 55 -2.48 -1.26 2.75
CA ARG A 55 -3.78 -1.92 2.63
C ARG A 55 -4.86 -0.87 2.45
N PHE A 56 -5.74 -1.05 1.48
CA PHE A 56 -6.95 -0.23 1.37
C PHE A 56 -8.03 -0.74 2.32
N ALA A 57 -8.76 0.19 2.95
CA ALA A 57 -9.93 -0.10 3.74
C ALA A 57 -11.07 0.85 3.35
N ALA A 58 -12.22 0.29 2.97
CA ALA A 58 -13.44 1.06 2.73
C ALA A 58 -13.97 1.67 4.04
N ARG A 59 -13.77 0.94 5.15
CA ARG A 59 -14.08 1.37 6.51
C ARG A 59 -13.02 0.87 7.48
N TYR A 60 -12.45 1.77 8.27
CA TYR A 60 -11.49 1.45 9.32
C TYR A 60 -11.82 2.26 10.57
N VAL A 61 -11.67 1.67 11.75
CA VAL A 61 -11.80 2.37 13.03
C VAL A 61 -10.42 2.29 13.69
N ASP A 62 -9.84 3.45 13.98
CA ASP A 62 -8.52 3.53 14.60
C ASP A 62 -8.58 3.25 16.11
N GLU A 63 -7.42 3.31 16.76
CA GLU A 63 -7.28 3.01 18.19
C GLU A 63 -8.02 4.01 19.08
N ASP A 64 -8.24 5.23 18.59
CA ASP A 64 -9.00 6.28 19.28
C ASP A 64 -10.52 6.15 19.02
N GLY A 65 -10.94 5.17 18.23
CA GLY A 65 -12.34 4.94 17.88
C GLY A 65 -12.85 5.84 16.75
N VAL A 66 -11.99 6.57 16.05
CA VAL A 66 -12.37 7.41 14.91
C VAL A 66 -12.57 6.54 13.68
N GLU A 67 -13.73 6.71 13.03
CA GLU A 67 -14.03 6.03 11.77
C GLU A 67 -13.43 6.77 10.58
N HIS A 68 -12.61 6.06 9.82
CA HIS A 68 -12.06 6.47 8.54
C HIS A 68 -12.74 5.69 7.42
N ARG A 69 -13.01 6.38 6.32
CA ARG A 69 -13.59 5.78 5.11
C ARG A 69 -12.66 5.98 3.93
N ASP A 70 -12.60 4.97 3.07
CA ASP A 70 -11.80 4.97 1.85
C ASP A 70 -10.36 5.41 2.12
N CYS A 71 -9.66 4.66 2.96
CA CYS A 71 -8.34 5.02 3.45
C CYS A 71 -7.29 3.96 3.13
N PHE A 72 -6.04 4.40 3.02
CA PHE A 72 -4.86 3.58 2.83
C PHE A 72 -4.07 3.52 4.14
N ILE A 73 -3.72 2.32 4.57
CA ILE A 73 -3.10 2.07 5.87
C ILE A 73 -1.77 1.37 5.63
N ASP A 74 -0.67 1.94 6.10
CA ASP A 74 0.65 1.30 6.02
C ASP A 74 0.91 0.32 7.18
N SER A 75 2.10 -0.28 7.20
CA SER A 75 2.50 -1.23 8.25
C SER A 75 2.58 -0.60 9.64
N ASP A 76 2.82 0.70 9.71
CA ASP A 76 2.94 1.47 10.95
C ASP A 76 1.58 2.04 11.40
N ARG A 77 0.50 1.63 10.72
CA ARG A 77 -0.89 2.06 10.94
C ARG A 77 -1.14 3.54 10.63
N VAL A 78 -0.26 4.19 9.87
CA VAL A 78 -0.50 5.56 9.42
C VAL A 78 -1.60 5.53 8.36
N ILE A 79 -2.66 6.30 8.62
CA ILE A 79 -3.83 6.41 7.75
C ILE A 79 -3.63 7.57 6.78
N ARG A 80 -3.75 7.28 5.48
CA ARG A 80 -3.71 8.25 4.41
C ARG A 80 -5.01 8.22 3.60
N LEU A 81 -5.42 9.38 3.11
CA LEU A 81 -6.65 9.54 2.33
C LEU A 81 -6.33 9.83 0.87
N PRO A 82 -7.24 9.54 -0.08
CA PRO A 82 -7.12 9.99 -1.45
C PRO A 82 -6.85 11.49 -1.57
N TYR A 83 -6.06 11.88 -2.57
CA TYR A 83 -5.78 13.27 -2.89
C TYR A 83 -7.06 14.07 -3.11
N GLY A 84 -7.09 15.29 -2.57
CA GLY A 84 -8.30 16.13 -2.52
C GLY A 84 -9.09 16.01 -1.22
N ARG A 85 -8.71 15.11 -0.31
CA ARG A 85 -9.23 15.05 1.07
C ARG A 85 -8.22 15.62 2.06
N HIS A 86 -8.71 16.08 3.20
CA HIS A 86 -7.86 16.67 4.25
C HIS A 86 -6.98 15.59 4.91
N CYS A 87 -5.71 15.54 4.51
CA CYS A 87 -4.69 14.65 5.05
C CYS A 87 -3.32 15.30 4.82
N ALA A 88 -2.36 15.06 5.72
CA ALA A 88 -1.00 15.57 5.59
C ALA A 88 -0.25 14.92 4.41
N GLU A 89 -0.56 13.65 4.14
CA GLU A 89 0.16 12.83 3.14
C GLU A 89 -0.85 12.11 2.22
N PRO A 90 -1.55 12.82 1.33
CA PRO A 90 -2.55 12.22 0.46
C PRO A 90 -1.98 11.18 -0.51
N VAL A 91 -2.77 10.14 -0.79
CA VAL A 91 -2.51 9.15 -1.84
C VAL A 91 -3.02 9.69 -3.18
N THR A 92 -2.11 9.82 -4.13
CA THR A 92 -2.42 10.30 -5.49
C THR A 92 -2.83 9.16 -6.42
N HIS A 93 -2.09 8.05 -6.38
CA HIS A 93 -2.30 6.90 -7.25
C HIS A 93 -2.08 5.61 -6.47
N TRP A 94 -2.61 4.51 -6.99
CA TRP A 94 -2.32 3.17 -6.51
C TRP A 94 -2.15 2.19 -7.66
N ALA A 95 -1.43 1.11 -7.39
CA ALA A 95 -1.30 -0.04 -8.27
C ALA A 95 -1.53 -1.32 -7.47
N ALA A 96 -2.11 -2.33 -8.11
CA ALA A 96 -2.16 -3.67 -7.52
C ALA A 96 -0.74 -4.20 -7.33
N LEU A 97 -0.48 -4.88 -6.21
CA LEU A 97 0.79 -5.58 -6.02
C LEU A 97 0.90 -6.77 -7.00
N PRO A 98 2.10 -7.31 -7.25
CA PRO A 98 2.24 -8.61 -7.90
C PRO A 98 1.44 -9.70 -7.17
N THR A 99 1.06 -10.78 -7.87
CA THR A 99 0.51 -11.95 -7.19
C THR A 99 1.61 -12.69 -6.44
N LEU A 100 1.22 -13.43 -5.39
CA LEU A 100 2.17 -14.27 -4.66
C LEU A 100 2.71 -15.36 -5.61
N PRO A 101 4.00 -15.76 -5.45
CA PRO A 101 4.62 -16.76 -6.33
C PRO A 101 3.78 -18.02 -6.47
N GLY A 102 3.54 -18.47 -7.70
CA GLY A 102 2.75 -19.67 -7.98
C GLY A 102 1.25 -19.55 -7.70
N THR A 103 0.73 -18.34 -7.49
CA THR A 103 -0.70 -18.09 -7.23
C THR A 103 -1.27 -16.99 -8.12
N SER A 104 -2.60 -16.88 -8.14
CA SER A 104 -3.34 -15.79 -8.79
C SER A 104 -3.81 -14.70 -7.80
N VAL A 105 -3.37 -14.75 -6.54
CA VAL A 105 -3.84 -13.84 -5.48
C VAL A 105 -2.71 -12.95 -4.97
N HIS A 106 -3.05 -11.74 -4.52
CA HIS A 106 -2.09 -10.76 -3.99
C HIS A 106 -1.78 -10.95 -2.51
N SER A 107 -2.64 -11.68 -1.79
CA SER A 107 -2.48 -11.97 -0.37
C SER A 107 -3.13 -13.30 0.00
N VAL A 108 -2.52 -13.99 0.97
CA VAL A 108 -3.10 -15.13 1.67
C VAL A 108 -2.99 -14.84 3.16
N VAL A 109 -4.07 -15.07 3.90
CA VAL A 109 -4.15 -14.84 5.35
C VAL A 109 -4.66 -16.08 6.07
N GLY A 110 -4.36 -16.18 7.37
CA GLY A 110 -4.83 -17.28 8.22
C GLY A 110 -4.29 -18.65 7.81
N ASP A 111 -5.13 -19.69 7.92
CA ASP A 111 -4.74 -21.10 7.76
C ASP A 111 -4.24 -21.43 6.33
N GLY A 112 -4.61 -20.63 5.33
CA GLY A 112 -4.15 -20.79 3.95
C GLY A 112 -2.64 -20.54 3.76
N VAL A 113 -2.00 -19.79 4.66
CA VAL A 113 -0.60 -19.37 4.52
C VAL A 113 0.34 -20.56 4.49
N ARG A 114 0.15 -21.54 5.40
CA ARG A 114 1.03 -22.72 5.48
C ARG A 114 0.98 -23.55 4.20
N SER A 115 -0.19 -23.69 3.60
CA SER A 115 -0.35 -24.43 2.34
C SER A 115 0.29 -23.68 1.17
N ALA A 116 0.11 -22.36 1.10
CA ALA A 116 0.75 -21.54 0.07
C ALA A 116 2.28 -21.62 0.16
N LEU A 117 2.85 -21.53 1.37
CA LEU A 117 4.30 -21.60 1.57
C LEU A 117 4.88 -22.96 1.18
N ARG A 118 4.27 -24.08 1.60
CA ARG A 118 4.73 -25.43 1.18
C ARG A 118 4.75 -25.60 -0.32
N ASN A 119 3.74 -25.07 -1.03
CA ASN A 119 3.66 -25.20 -2.48
C ASN A 119 4.82 -24.48 -3.22
N VAL A 120 5.37 -23.41 -2.62
CA VAL A 120 6.42 -22.59 -3.23
C VAL A 120 7.82 -22.99 -2.74
N LEU A 121 7.96 -23.32 -1.45
CA LEU A 121 9.25 -23.50 -0.78
C LEU A 121 9.62 -24.97 -0.51
N GLY A 122 8.66 -25.90 -0.56
CA GLY A 122 8.86 -27.32 -0.21
C GLY A 122 8.64 -27.59 1.27
#